data_AF-A0A5Q0BBK1-F1
#
_entry.id   AF-A0A5Q0BBK1-F1
#
_cell.length_a   1.000
_cell.length_b   1.000
_cell.length_c   1.000
_cell.angle_alpha   90.00
_cell.angle_beta   90.00
_cell.angle_gamma   90.00
#
_symmetry.space_group_name_H-M   'P 1'
#
loop_
_entity.id
_entity.type
_entity.pdbx_description
1 polymer ?
#
loop_
_entity_poly.entity_id
_entity_poly.type
_entity_poly.pdbx_seq_one_letter_code
_entity_poly.pdbx_strand_id
1 'polypeptide(L)'
;MTPLEKVETLYDELVRHYGEGEDREIRAAAKLLLVALAKFREHGGSRGMALADEYLNLIKTDPDKFERIIDSNRGRGPDSLTA
;
A
#
# COMPACT_ATOMS: atom_id res chain seq x y z
N MET A 1 -14.55 1.74 -5.96
CA MET A 1 -13.44 1.06 -5.27
C MET A 1 -12.29 0.82 -6.24
N THR A 2 -11.24 1.63 -6.14
CA THR A 2 -9.97 1.48 -6.84
C THR A 2 -9.21 0.25 -6.32
N PRO A 3 -8.19 -0.24 -7.05
CA PRO A 3 -7.33 -1.31 -6.55
C PRO A 3 -6.69 -1.00 -5.19
N LEU A 4 -6.31 0.26 -4.94
CA LEU A 4 -5.75 0.66 -3.65
C LEU A 4 -6.80 0.60 -2.54
N GLU A 5 -8.01 1.11 -2.78
CA GLU A 5 -9.11 1.05 -1.81
C GLU A 5 -9.48 -0.40 -1.43
N LYS A 6 -9.33 -1.36 -2.36
CA LYS A 6 -9.49 -2.80 -2.05
C LYS A 6 -8.42 -3.32 -1.08
N VAL A 7 -7.17 -2.89 -1.27
CA VAL A 7 -6.06 -3.27 -0.39
C VAL A 7 -6.20 -2.62 0.98
N GLU A 8 -6.66 -1.36 1.04
CA GLU A 8 -6.98 -0.66 2.30
C GLU A 8 -8.11 -1.37 3.05
N THR A 9 -9.15 -1.82 2.34
CA THR A 9 -10.23 -2.62 2.96
C THR A 9 -9.69 -3.92 3.57
N LEU A 10 -8.82 -4.63 2.85
CA LEU A 10 -8.18 -5.85 3.37
C LEU A 10 -7.28 -5.56 4.59
N TYR A 11 -6.57 -4.44 4.57
CA TYR A 11 -5.78 -3.99 5.72
C TYR A 11 -6.67 -3.80 6.96
N ASP A 12 -7.79 -3.09 6.82
CA ASP A 12 -8.72 -2.87 7.92
C ASP A 12 -9.29 -4.17 8.48
N GLU A 13 -9.58 -5.15 7.61
CA GLU A 13 -10.00 -6.49 8.03
C GLU A 13 -8.92 -7.22 8.84
N LEU A 14 -7.66 -7.13 8.42
CA LEU A 14 -6.52 -7.71 9.14
C LEU A 14 -6.32 -7.05 10.52
N VAL A 15 -6.40 -5.72 10.59
CA VAL A 15 -6.31 -4.98 11.86
C VAL A 15 -7.41 -5.42 12.82
N ARG A 16 -8.66 -5.52 12.32
CA ARG A 16 -9.80 -6.02 13.12
C ARG A 16 -9.58 -7.45 13.60
N HIS A 17 -9.02 -8.32 12.75
CA HIS A 17 -8.72 -9.70 13.12
C HIS A 17 -7.72 -9.81 14.28
N TYR A 18 -6.75 -8.90 14.37
CA TYR A 18 -5.77 -8.87 15.46
C TYR A 18 -6.32 -8.35 16.81
N GLY A 19 -7.57 -7.85 16.86
CA GLY A 19 -8.23 -7.45 18.10
C GLY A 19 -7.50 -6.33 18.85
N GLU A 20 -7.29 -6.50 20.16
CA GLU A 20 -6.55 -5.56 21.01
C GLU A 20 -5.05 -5.90 21.16
N GLY A 21 -4.53 -6.81 20.33
CA GLY A 21 -3.11 -7.14 20.40
C GLY A 21 -2.24 -5.91 20.11
N GLU A 22 -1.17 -5.73 20.88
CA GLU A 22 -0.17 -4.66 20.70
C GLU A 22 0.36 -4.64 19.25
N ASP A 23 0.62 -3.46 18.70
CA ASP A 23 1.14 -3.26 17.34
C ASP A 23 0.32 -3.89 16.21
N ARG A 24 -1.00 -4.10 16.38
CA ARG A 24 -1.85 -4.75 15.37
C ARG A 24 -1.78 -4.10 13.99
N GLU A 25 -1.72 -2.77 13.92
CA GLU A 25 -1.58 -2.00 12.68
C GLU A 25 -0.27 -2.34 11.98
N ILE A 26 0.83 -2.34 12.73
CA ILE A 26 2.17 -2.68 12.23
C ILE A 26 2.22 -4.15 11.79
N ARG A 27 1.60 -5.07 12.55
CA ARG A 27 1.54 -6.49 12.18
C ARG A 27 0.75 -6.71 10.89
N ALA A 28 -0.40 -6.05 10.74
CA ALA A 28 -1.20 -6.12 9.52
C ALA A 28 -0.41 -5.59 8.31
N ALA A 29 0.21 -4.41 8.44
CA ALA A 29 1.04 -3.82 7.39
C ALA A 29 2.23 -4.73 7.03
N ALA A 30 2.91 -5.30 8.02
CA ALA A 30 4.02 -6.22 7.80
C ALA A 30 3.60 -7.49 7.05
N LYS A 31 2.41 -8.04 7.33
CA LYS A 31 1.89 -9.19 6.58
C LYS A 31 1.59 -8.85 5.12
N LEU A 32 0.98 -7.70 4.86
CA LEU A 32 0.75 -7.23 3.49
C LEU A 32 2.07 -7.02 2.74
N LEU A 33 3.07 -6.43 3.39
CA LEU A 33 4.41 -6.24 2.80
C LEU A 33 5.08 -7.58 2.47
N LEU A 34 5.02 -8.57 3.38
CA LEU A 34 5.60 -9.90 3.12
C LEU A 34 4.97 -10.58 1.89
N VAL A 35 3.65 -10.49 1.75
CA VAL A 35 2.94 -11.01 0.57
C VAL A 35 3.34 -10.25 -0.69
N ALA A 36 3.40 -8.91 -0.63
CA ALA A 36 3.80 -8.07 -1.77
C ALA A 36 5.23 -8.41 -2.25
N LEU A 37 6.19 -8.52 -1.33
CA LEU A 37 7.57 -8.91 -1.66
C LEU A 37 7.66 -10.30 -2.27
N ALA A 38 6.89 -11.27 -1.75
CA ALA A 38 6.81 -12.60 -2.34
C ALA A 38 6.31 -12.55 -3.80
N LYS A 39 5.32 -11.70 -4.09
CA LYS A 39 4.78 -11.51 -5.45
C LYS A 39 5.69 -10.73 -6.37
N PHE A 40 6.41 -9.72 -5.87
CA PHE A 40 7.46 -9.06 -6.65
C PHE A 40 8.58 -10.02 -7.03
N ARG A 41 9.00 -10.89 -6.11
CA ARG A 41 9.99 -11.93 -6.41
C ARG A 41 9.46 -12.94 -7.44
N GLU A 42 8.21 -13.38 -7.29
CA GLU A 42 7.60 -14.40 -8.15
C GLU A 42 7.33 -13.89 -9.58
N HIS A 43 6.82 -12.67 -9.73
CA HIS A 43 6.34 -12.15 -11.01
C HIS A 43 7.20 -11.01 -11.58
N GLY A 44 7.93 -10.28 -10.74
CA GLY A 44 8.69 -9.09 -11.12
C GLY A 44 10.20 -9.31 -11.29
N GLY A 45 10.75 -10.43 -10.83
CA GLY A 45 12.18 -10.72 -10.88
C GLY A 45 13.03 -9.59 -10.27
N SER A 46 14.16 -9.26 -10.90
CA SER A 46 15.03 -8.15 -10.46
C SER A 46 14.35 -6.77 -10.52
N ARG A 47 13.44 -6.57 -11.48
CA ARG A 47 12.71 -5.29 -11.65
C ARG A 47 11.70 -5.05 -10.53
N GLY A 48 11.05 -6.09 -10.03
CA GLY A 48 10.13 -6.00 -8.90
C GLY A 48 10.83 -5.55 -7.62
N MET A 49 12.05 -6.05 -7.37
CA MET A 49 12.84 -5.64 -6.21
C MET A 49 13.35 -4.20 -6.34
N ALA A 50 13.81 -3.78 -7.52
CA ALA A 50 14.20 -2.40 -7.76
C ALA A 50 13.04 -1.41 -7.51
N LEU A 51 11.82 -1.78 -7.95
CA LEU A 51 10.64 -0.96 -7.69
C LEU A 51 10.30 -0.84 -6.19
N ALA A 52 10.46 -1.94 -5.43
CA ALA A 52 10.26 -1.90 -3.98
C ALA A 52 11.29 -0.98 -3.30
N ASP A 53 12.55 -1.04 -3.71
CA ASP A 53 13.61 -0.15 -3.20
C ASP A 53 13.35 1.32 -3.54
N GLU A 54 12.83 1.61 -4.73
CA GLU A 54 12.44 2.97 -5.12
C GLU A 54 11.38 3.55 -4.18
N TYR A 55 10.32 2.78 -3.87
CA TYR A 55 9.28 3.23 -2.94
C TYR A 55 9.81 3.40 -1.50
N LEU A 56 10.66 2.49 -1.02
CA LEU A 56 11.27 2.60 0.30
C LEU A 56 12.18 3.82 0.42
N ASN A 57 12.93 4.13 -0.64
CA ASN A 57 13.76 5.32 -0.69
C ASN A 57 12.89 6.58 -0.76
N LEU A 58 11.81 6.56 -1.55
CA LEU A 58 10.91 7.70 -1.67
C LEU A 58 10.33 8.14 -0.32
N ILE A 59 9.87 7.20 0.51
CA ILE A 59 9.34 7.49 1.85
C ILE A 59 10.39 8.22 2.72
N LYS A 60 11.67 7.85 2.60
CA LYS A 60 12.76 8.44 3.39
C LYS A 60 13.17 9.82 2.88
N THR A 61 13.12 10.04 1.56
CA THR A 61 13.70 11.23 0.93
C THR A 61 12.67 12.30 0.59
N ASP A 62 11.42 11.92 0.30
CA ASP A 62 10.35 12.82 -0.14
C ASP A 62 8.96 12.26 0.26
N PRO A 63 8.60 12.33 1.56
CA PRO A 63 7.34 11.80 2.06
C PRO A 63 6.12 12.51 1.45
N ASP A 64 6.22 13.81 1.14
CA ASP A 64 5.12 14.56 0.52
C ASP A 64 4.78 14.01 -0.86
N LYS A 65 5.80 13.65 -1.66
CA LYS A 65 5.58 13.01 -2.96
C LYS A 65 5.00 11.60 -2.81
N PHE A 66 5.39 10.87 -1.77
CA PHE A 66 4.78 9.57 -1.47
C PHE A 66 3.28 9.71 -1.20
N GLU A 67 2.87 10.66 -0.36
CA GLU A 67 1.46 10.93 -0.09
C GLU A 67 0.68 11.30 -1.36
N ARG A 68 1.25 12.15 -2.23
CA ARG A 68 0.63 12.49 -3.52
C ARG A 68 0.40 11.26 -4.41
N ILE A 69 1.32 10.30 -4.40
CA ILE A 69 1.16 9.04 -5.15
C ILE A 69 0.00 8.23 -4.58
N ILE A 70 -0.08 8.08 -3.26
CA ILE A 70 -1.16 7.36 -2.59
C ILE A 70 -2.51 8.01 -2.91
N ASP A 71 -2.63 9.33 -2.74
CA ASP A 71 -3.86 10.08 -3.03
C ASP A 71 -4.28 9.97 -4.49
N SER A 72 -3.32 9.99 -5.42
CA SER A 72 -3.60 9.80 -6.85
C SER A 72 -4.16 8.40 -7.15
N ASN A 73 -3.80 7.38 -6.36
CA ASN A 73 -4.27 6.00 -6.52
C ASN A 73 -5.62 5.71 -5.85
N ARG A 74 -6.00 6.47 -4.81
CA ARG A 74 -7.35 6.43 -4.22
C ARG A 74 -8.41 6.96 -5.19
N GLY A 75 -8.01 7.85 -6.09
CA GLY A 75 -8.78 8.31 -7.23
C GLY A 75 -9.69 9.51 -6.94
N ARG A 76 -9.72 10.44 -7.89
CA ARG A 76 -10.94 11.21 -8.19
C ARG A 76 -12.00 10.20 -8.63
N GLY A 77 -13.06 10.03 -7.84
CA GLY A 77 -14.23 9.25 -8.26
C GLY A 77 -14.92 9.85 -9.50
N PRO A 78 -15.88 9.14 -10.12
CA PRO A 78 -16.63 9.62 -11.29
C PRO A 78 -17.34 10.99 -11.15
N ASP A 79 -17.37 11.61 -9.97
CA ASP A 79 -18.06 12.89 -9.72
C ASP A 79 -17.24 14.16 -9.95
N SER A 80 -16.06 14.07 -10.57
CA SER A 80 -15.23 15.27 -10.84
C SER A 80 -15.50 15.93 -12.21
N LEU A 81 -16.57 15.56 -12.93
CA LEU A 81 -16.95 16.13 -14.22
C LEU A 81 -18.25 16.95 -14.19
N THR A 82 -18.74 17.31 -13.00
CA THR A 82 -19.80 18.32 -12.84
C THR A 82 -19.32 19.44 -11.93
N ALA A 83 -18.52 20.36 -12.46
CA ALA A 83 -18.30 21.70 -11.92
C ALA A 83 -17.96 22.66 -13.07
#